data_AF-A0A9D2H5Z6-F1
#
_entry.id   AF-A0A9D2H5Z6-F1
#
_cell.length_a   1.000
_cell.length_b   1.000
_cell.length_c   1.000
_cell.angle_alpha   90.00
_cell.angle_beta   90.00
_cell.angle_gamma   90.00
#
_symmetry.space_group_name_H-M   'P 1'
#
loop_
_entity.id
_entity.type
_entity.pdbx_description
1 polymer ?
#
loop_
_entity_poly.entity_id
_entity_poly.type
_entity_poly.pdbx_seq_one_letter_code
_entity_poly.pdbx_strand_id
1 'polypeptide(L)' 'LGSDAAPPENPAPFLGAWRTMTDSGASATPLLVSGVTALASLPVATALVGAIGLIGAIGFLRWVPRVAPER' A
#
# COMPACT_ATOMS: atom_id res chain seq x y z
N LEU A 1 -1.24 1.26 11.29
CA LEU A 1 -0.65 2.32 10.44
C LEU A 1 -1.66 3.40 10.03
N GLY A 2 -2.96 3.10 9.85
CA GLY A 2 -3.95 4.13 9.52
C GLY A 2 -4.31 5.06 10.70
N SER A 3 -5.03 4.57 11.69
CA SER A 3 -5.57 5.42 12.76
C SER A 3 -4.53 5.99 13.74
N ASP A 4 -3.41 5.29 13.88
CA ASP A 4 -2.26 5.65 14.71
C ASP A 4 -1.46 6.84 14.17
N ALA A 5 -1.55 7.11 12.86
CA ALA A 5 -0.89 8.25 12.21
C ALA A 5 -1.84 9.45 11.97
N ALA A 6 -3.13 9.30 12.26
CA ALA A 6 -4.13 10.34 12.00
C ALA A 6 -4.04 11.46 13.05
N PRO A 7 -4.26 12.74 12.65
CA PRO A 7 -4.38 13.84 13.61
C PRO A 7 -5.54 13.60 14.59
N PRO A 8 -5.32 13.73 15.92
CA PRO A 8 -6.35 13.42 16.91
C PRO A 8 -7.53 14.38 16.88
N GLU A 9 -7.32 15.64 16.49
CA GLU A 9 -8.38 16.66 16.44
C GLU A 9 -9.31 16.49 15.23
N ASN A 10 -8.81 15.94 14.11
CA ASN A 10 -9.59 15.75 12.90
C ASN A 10 -9.09 14.56 12.05
N PRO A 11 -9.40 13.31 12.44
CA PRO A 11 -8.88 12.12 11.76
C PRO A 11 -9.60 11.80 10.44
N ALA A 12 -10.81 12.32 10.22
CA ALA A 12 -11.67 11.90 9.11
C ALA A 12 -11.05 12.11 7.71
N PRO A 13 -10.41 13.26 7.39
CA PRO A 13 -9.75 13.46 6.10
C PRO A 13 -8.59 12.49 5.87
N PHE A 14 -7.79 12.22 6.91
CA PHE A 14 -6.69 11.26 6.83
C PHE A 14 -7.20 9.85 6.54
N LEU A 15 -8.23 9.41 7.28
CA LEU A 15 -8.82 8.08 7.10
C LEU A 15 -9.50 7.93 5.74
N GLY A 16 -10.12 9.00 5.23
CA GLY A 16 -10.66 9.05 3.87
C GLY A 16 -9.57 8.87 2.83
N ALA A 17 -8.52 9.69 2.88
CA ALA A 17 -7.39 9.59 1.95
C ALA A 17 -6.67 8.23 2.03
N TRP A 18 -6.49 7.69 3.24
CA TRP A 18 -5.92 6.37 3.46
C TRP A 18 -6.74 5.27 2.77
N ARG A 19 -8.07 5.28 2.96
CA ARG A 19 -8.99 4.35 2.28
C ARG A 19 -8.92 4.49 0.77
N THR A 20 -9.00 5.72 0.24
CA THR A 20 -8.93 5.95 -1.21
C THR A 20 -7.64 5.39 -1.80
N MET A 21 -6.50 5.56 -1.12
CA MET A 21 -5.22 5.01 -1.57
C MET A 21 -5.24 3.48 -1.58
N THR A 22 -5.70 2.83 -0.50
CA THR A 22 -5.74 1.36 -0.43
C THR A 22 -6.73 0.75 -1.42
N ASP A 23 -7.89 1.38 -1.59
CA ASP A 23 -8.93 0.93 -2.53
C ASP A 23 -8.47 1.09 -3.98
N SER A 24 -7.74 2.17 -4.27
CA SER A 24 -7.10 2.36 -5.58
C SER A 24 -6.08 1.26 -5.88
N GLY A 25 -5.25 0.90 -4.90
CA GLY A 25 -4.31 -0.22 -5.05
C GLY A 25 -5.02 -1.57 -5.26
N ALA A 26 -6.06 -1.84 -4.47
CA ALA A 26 -6.84 -3.07 -4.55
C ALA A 26 -7.58 -3.21 -5.90
N SER A 27 -8.11 -2.11 -6.43
CA SER A 27 -8.80 -2.09 -7.74
C SER A 27 -7.84 -2.14 -8.94
N ALA A 28 -6.64 -1.56 -8.83
CA ALA A 28 -5.63 -1.58 -9.89
C ALA A 28 -4.93 -2.95 -10.04
N THR A 29 -4.74 -3.68 -8.94
CA THR A 29 -3.97 -4.94 -8.95
C THR A 29 -4.54 -6.00 -9.90
N PRO A 30 -5.86 -6.29 -9.94
CA PRO A 30 -6.43 -7.25 -10.89
C PRO A 30 -6.17 -6.88 -12.37
N LEU A 31 -6.24 -5.59 -12.70
CA LEU A 31 -5.97 -5.10 -14.06
C LEU A 31 -4.50 -5.32 -14.44
N LEU A 32 -3.59 -5.01 -13.53
CA LEU A 32 -2.15 -5.22 -13.72
C LEU A 32 -1.84 -6.71 -13.90
N VAL A 33 -2.38 -7.58 -13.03
CA VAL A 33 -2.14 -9.03 -13.12
C VAL A 33 -2.70 -9.60 -14.42
N SER A 34 -3.92 -9.20 -14.80
CA SER A 34 -4.55 -9.63 -16.05
C SER A 34 -3.71 -9.21 -17.27
N GLY A 35 -3.34 -7.93 -17.35
CA GLY A 35 -2.55 -7.39 -18.46
C GLY A 35 -1.18 -8.05 -18.60
N VAL A 36 -0.46 -8.24 -17.49
CA VAL A 36 0.85 -8.89 -17.52
C VAL A 36 0.75 -10.37 -17.86
N THR A 37 -0.28 -11.06 -17.34
CA THR A 37 -0.50 -12.47 -17.67
C THR A 37 -0.80 -12.65 -19.15
N ALA A 38 -1.59 -11.75 -19.76
CA ALA A 38 -1.92 -11.79 -21.18
C ALA A 38 -0.70 -11.56 -22.09
N LEU A 39 0.27 -10.76 -21.66
CA LEU A 39 1.45 -10.40 -22.44
C LEU A 39 2.67 -11.30 -22.17
N ALA A 40 2.74 -11.92 -21.00
CA ALA A 40 3.88 -12.72 -20.56
C ALA A 40 3.45 -14.04 -19.93
N SER A 41 3.16 -14.04 -18.62
CA SER A 41 2.69 -15.22 -17.89
C SER A 41 2.30 -14.89 -16.45
N LEU A 42 1.58 -15.81 -15.79
CA LEU A 42 1.19 -15.67 -14.40
C LEU A 42 2.40 -15.59 -13.43
N PRO A 43 3.48 -16.40 -13.56
CA PRO A 43 4.66 -16.24 -12.70
C PRO A 43 5.28 -14.84 -12.78
N VAL A 44 5.32 -14.24 -13.97
CA VAL A 44 5.84 -12.87 -14.15
C VAL A 44 4.94 -11.85 -13.45
N ALA A 45 3.62 -11.97 -13.58
CA ALA A 45 2.67 -11.11 -12.89
C ALA A 45 2.82 -11.20 -11.37
N THR A 46 2.93 -12.42 -10.83
CA THR A 46 3.13 -12.65 -9.39
C THR A 46 4.46 -12.07 -8.90
N ALA A 47 5.55 -12.27 -9.65
CA ALA A 47 6.86 -11.71 -9.31
C ALA A 47 6.81 -10.16 -9.28
N LEU A 48 6.12 -9.55 -10.23
CA LEU A 48 5.94 -8.10 -10.29
C LEU A 48 5.16 -7.57 -9.07
N VAL A 49 4.03 -8.18 -8.72
CA VAL A 49 3.24 -7.80 -7.52
C VAL A 49 4.07 -7.98 -6.25
N GLY A 50 4.84 -9.08 -6.15
CA GLY A 50 5.78 -9.30 -5.05
C GLY A 50 6.83 -8.19 -4.95
N ALA A 51 7.42 -7.77 -6.07
CA ALA A 51 8.39 -6.68 -6.12
C ALA A 51 7.77 -5.34 -5.68
N ILE A 52 6.53 -5.03 -6.11
CA ILE A 52 5.79 -3.84 -5.65
C ILE A 52 5.60 -3.88 -4.13
N GLY A 53 5.21 -5.02 -3.58
CA GLY A 53 5.08 -5.22 -2.13
C GLY A 53 6.39 -5.00 -1.38
N LEU A 54 7.51 -5.51 -1.90
CA LEU A 54 8.84 -5.30 -1.32
C LEU A 54 9.26 -3.82 -1.35
N ILE A 55 9.00 -3.11 -2.46
CA ILE A 55 9.23 -1.66 -2.57
C ILE A 55 8.40 -0.92 -1.51
N GLY A 56 7.13 -1.29 -1.34
CA GLY A 56 6.27 -0.74 -0.30
C GLY A 56 6.81 -0.99 1.11
N ALA A 57 7.28 -2.21 1.39
CA ALA A 57 7.89 -2.58 2.66
C ALA A 57 9.16 -1.76 2.95
N ILE A 58 10.04 -1.59 1.96
CA ILE A 58 11.22 -0.73 2.06
C ILE A 58 10.79 0.73 2.31
N GLY A 59 9.73 1.18 1.66
CA GLY A 59 9.19 2.51 1.88
C GLY A 59 8.71 2.72 3.31
N PHE A 60 7.97 1.77 3.87
CA PHE A 60 7.58 1.81 5.27
C PHE A 60 8.79 1.85 6.21
N LEU A 61 9.82 1.04 5.95
CA LEU A 61 11.07 1.06 6.72
C LEU A 61 11.79 2.41 6.67
N ARG A 62 11.71 3.12 5.53
CA ARG A 62 12.43 4.37 5.30
C ARG A 62 11.69 5.61 5.80
N TRP A 63 10.36 5.63 5.72
CA TRP A 63 9.55 6.84 5.91
C TRP A 63 8.61 6.80 7.11
N VAL A 64 8.26 5.64 7.66
CA VAL A 64 7.44 5.60 8.88
C VAL A 64 8.34 5.88 10.09
N PRO A 65 8.06 6.95 10.87
CA PRO A 65 8.79 7.20 12.10
C PRO A 65 8.53 6.07 13.09
N ARG A 66 9.60 5.58 13.74
CA ARG A 66 9.49 4.62 14.84
C ARG A 66 9.14 5.38 16.12
N VAL A 67 7.93 5.89 16.22
CA VAL A 67 7.42 6.43 17.49
C VAL A 67 7.03 5.24 18.37
N ALA A 68 7.90 4.89 19.31
CA ALA A 68 7.51 4.07 20.44
C ALA A 68 6.61 4.94 21.34
N PRO A 69 5.48 4.41 21.86
CA PRO A 69 4.72 5.14 22.87
C PRO A 69 5.61 5.35 24.10
N GLU A 70 5.89 6.59 24.49
CA GLU A 70 6.27 6.87 25.88
C GLU A 70 5.06 6.53 26.74
N ARG A 71 5.28 5.63 27.71
CA ARG A 71 4.26 5.09 28.59
C ARG A 71 3.72 6.14 29.55
#